data_AF-A0A8H7DF04-F1
#
_entry.id   AF-A0A8H7DF04-F1
#
_cell.length_a   1.000
_cell.length_b   1.000
_cell.length_c   1.000
_cell.angle_alpha   90.00
_cell.angle_beta   90.00
_cell.angle_gamma   90.00
#
_symmetry.space_group_name_H-M   'P 1'
#
loop_
_entity.id
_entity.type
_entity.pdbx_description
1 polymer ?
#
loop_
_entity_poly.entity_id
_entity_poly.type
_entity_poly.pdbx_seq_one_letter_code
_entity_poly.pdbx_strand_id
1 'polypeptide(L)'
;MSLLHLSKHVIKLGLLAAVTAAPLWERASIASDAVVGFPQTVPSGTTGSVYLAYQPHLKVVNGCVPFPAVDAQGNTNAGLNPTGPTNGDCSSSPGQIYVRSGTSGGHFALLYSWYMPKDEPISGLGHRHDWEGVIVWLSSSTSTTASNILAVCPSAHGGWDCSTDGFSLTGTSPLIQYESIFPLDHAMGLTTAVGGTQPLIAWESLPAAAQTALLTTDFGAAIVPFKDDTLVSNLAAATF
;
A
#
# COMPACT_ATOMS: atom_id res chain seq x y z
N MET A 1 -82.83 -20.81 -14.95
CA MET A 1 -82.40 -19.68 -14.12
C MET A 1 -80.97 -19.95 -13.65
N SER A 2 -80.04 -19.11 -14.11
CA SER A 2 -78.66 -18.84 -13.67
C SER A 2 -77.69 -19.98 -13.29
N LEU A 3 -76.64 -20.12 -14.12
CA LEU A 3 -75.34 -20.71 -13.75
C LEU A 3 -74.60 -19.78 -12.76
N LEU A 4 -74.10 -20.31 -11.65
CA LEU A 4 -73.04 -19.65 -10.87
C LEU A 4 -71.67 -20.22 -11.27
N HIS A 5 -70.85 -19.41 -11.94
CA HIS A 5 -69.41 -19.65 -12.12
C HIS A 5 -68.66 -19.09 -10.90
N LEU A 6 -67.97 -19.97 -10.15
CA LEU A 6 -67.09 -19.57 -9.05
C LEU A 6 -65.67 -19.32 -9.60
N SER A 7 -65.28 -18.05 -9.75
CA SER A 7 -63.95 -17.66 -10.23
C SER A 7 -62.94 -17.65 -9.08
N LYS A 8 -62.00 -18.62 -9.08
CA LYS A 8 -60.89 -18.69 -8.12
C LYS A 8 -59.85 -17.61 -8.46
N HIS A 9 -59.79 -16.56 -7.65
CA HIS A 9 -58.74 -15.55 -7.76
C HIS A 9 -57.51 -16.01 -6.97
N VAL A 10 -56.44 -16.38 -7.70
CA VAL A 10 -55.12 -16.66 -7.11
C VAL A 10 -54.35 -15.35 -7.05
N ILE A 11 -54.21 -14.77 -5.86
CA ILE A 11 -53.39 -13.58 -5.62
C ILE A 11 -51.93 -14.02 -5.58
N LYS A 12 -51.15 -13.69 -6.61
CA LYS A 12 -49.69 -13.85 -6.62
C LYS A 12 -49.06 -12.64 -5.91
N LEU A 13 -48.55 -12.87 -4.70
CA LEU A 13 -47.81 -11.86 -3.95
C LEU A 13 -46.35 -11.85 -4.46
N GLY A 14 -45.98 -10.82 -5.21
CA GLY A 14 -44.59 -10.61 -5.64
C GLY A 14 -43.78 -9.96 -4.53
N LEU A 15 -42.71 -10.61 -4.07
CA LEU A 15 -41.72 -10.02 -3.17
C LEU A 15 -40.87 -9.01 -3.96
N LEU A 16 -41.05 -7.71 -3.73
CA LEU A 16 -40.05 -6.71 -4.13
C LEU A 16 -38.93 -6.69 -3.07
N ALA A 17 -37.75 -7.16 -3.43
CA ALA A 17 -36.55 -6.92 -2.64
C ALA A 17 -36.14 -5.44 -2.83
N ALA A 18 -36.32 -4.63 -1.78
CA ALA A 18 -35.82 -3.26 -1.76
C ALA A 18 -34.29 -3.30 -1.64
N VAL A 19 -33.59 -2.88 -2.70
CA VAL A 19 -32.15 -2.60 -2.64
C VAL A 19 -31.99 -1.30 -1.88
N THR A 20 -31.62 -1.37 -0.60
CA THR A 20 -31.24 -0.19 0.17
C THR A 20 -29.89 0.28 -0.33
N ALA A 21 -29.86 1.33 -1.14
CA ALA A 21 -28.62 2.02 -1.46
C ALA A 21 -28.01 2.58 -0.17
N ALA A 22 -26.78 2.18 0.15
CA ALA A 22 -26.04 2.77 1.25
C ALA A 22 -25.81 4.27 0.96
N PRO A 23 -25.81 5.14 1.98
CA PRO A 23 -25.51 6.55 1.78
C PRO A 23 -24.12 6.70 1.16
N LEU A 24 -24.01 7.46 0.08
CA LEU A 24 -22.73 7.87 -0.50
C LEU A 24 -22.14 8.95 0.42
N TRP A 25 -21.30 8.56 1.37
CA TRP A 25 -20.46 9.53 2.06
C TRP A 25 -19.43 10.07 1.06
N GLU A 26 -19.35 11.40 0.98
CA GLU A 26 -18.29 12.07 0.24
C GLU A 26 -16.96 11.68 0.89
N ARG A 27 -16.04 11.12 0.10
CA ARG A 27 -14.73 10.69 0.58
C ARG A 27 -13.92 11.94 0.95
N ALA A 28 -13.47 12.02 2.19
CA ALA A 28 -12.75 13.19 2.66
C ALA A 28 -11.23 12.98 2.61
N SER A 29 -10.50 14.05 2.31
CA SER A 29 -9.09 14.17 2.68
C SER A 29 -9.05 14.68 4.12
N ILE A 30 -8.53 13.88 5.05
CA ILE A 30 -8.59 14.15 6.50
C ILE A 30 -7.19 14.31 7.10
N ALA A 31 -7.11 14.89 8.30
CA ALA A 31 -5.84 15.13 8.99
C ALA A 31 -4.97 13.86 9.05
N SER A 32 -3.65 14.03 8.95
CA SER A 32 -2.72 12.92 8.77
C SER A 32 -2.73 11.91 9.92
N ASP A 33 -3.05 12.37 11.12
CA ASP A 33 -3.17 11.59 12.35
C ASP A 33 -4.59 11.07 12.62
N ALA A 34 -5.58 11.46 11.80
CA ALA A 34 -6.97 11.03 11.92
C ALA A 34 -7.28 9.77 11.09
N VAL A 35 -6.42 9.39 10.15
CA VAL A 35 -6.61 8.19 9.33
C VAL A 35 -6.35 6.95 10.17
N VAL A 36 -7.39 6.13 10.35
CA VAL A 36 -7.28 4.86 11.05
C VAL A 36 -6.83 3.78 10.05
N GLY A 37 -5.64 3.25 10.27
CA GLY A 37 -5.08 2.14 9.48
C GLY A 37 -5.81 0.81 9.70
N PHE A 38 -5.34 -0.19 8.97
CA PHE A 38 -5.87 -1.55 8.98
C PHE A 38 -5.04 -2.45 9.90
N PRO A 39 -5.67 -3.42 10.57
CA PRO A 39 -4.93 -4.54 11.15
C PRO A 39 -4.18 -5.29 10.03
N GLN A 40 -3.12 -6.01 10.39
CA GLN A 40 -2.42 -6.87 9.44
C GLN A 40 -3.40 -7.87 8.81
N THR A 41 -3.64 -7.74 7.50
CA THR A 41 -4.65 -8.51 6.77
C THR A 41 -4.14 -8.85 5.38
N VAL A 42 -3.99 -10.15 5.11
CA VAL A 42 -3.57 -10.70 3.81
C VAL A 42 -4.54 -11.80 3.38
N PRO A 43 -4.61 -12.16 2.09
CA PRO A 43 -5.43 -13.29 1.64
C PRO A 43 -5.04 -14.58 2.36
N SER A 44 -6.00 -15.46 2.62
CA SER A 44 -5.67 -16.78 3.18
C SER A 44 -4.86 -17.64 2.21
N GLY A 45 -4.15 -18.64 2.73
CA GLY A 45 -3.40 -19.60 1.92
C GLY A 45 -2.07 -19.06 1.41
N THR A 46 -1.58 -19.64 0.30
CA THR A 46 -0.22 -19.42 -0.20
C THR A 46 0.10 -17.95 -0.48
N THR A 47 -0.83 -17.19 -1.07
CA THR A 47 -0.62 -15.77 -1.37
C THR A 47 -0.28 -14.97 -0.12
N GLY A 48 -1.11 -15.07 0.94
CA GLY A 48 -0.82 -14.36 2.19
C GLY A 48 0.42 -14.88 2.91
N SER A 49 0.68 -16.19 2.86
CA SER A 49 1.91 -16.76 3.42
C SER A 49 3.17 -16.16 2.78
N VAL A 50 3.16 -15.98 1.46
CA VAL A 50 4.26 -15.36 0.71
C VAL A 50 4.38 -13.87 1.04
N TYR A 51 3.26 -13.14 1.11
CA TYR A 51 3.28 -11.71 1.46
C TYR A 51 3.80 -11.46 2.88
N LEU A 52 3.52 -12.36 3.82
CA LEU A 52 4.02 -12.24 5.19
C LEU A 52 5.48 -12.65 5.30
N ALA A 53 5.90 -13.71 4.59
CA ALA A 53 7.27 -14.21 4.65
C ALA A 53 8.30 -13.18 4.18
N TYR A 54 7.97 -12.38 3.16
CA TYR A 54 8.90 -11.41 2.57
C TYR A 54 8.62 -9.97 3.01
N GLN A 55 7.77 -9.77 4.03
CA GLN A 55 7.50 -8.43 4.54
C GLN A 55 8.81 -7.79 5.03
N PRO A 56 9.21 -6.64 4.47
CA PRO A 56 10.47 -5.99 4.82
C PRO A 56 10.43 -5.35 6.21
N HIS A 57 11.61 -5.19 6.81
CA HIS A 57 11.82 -4.29 7.94
C HIS A 57 12.26 -2.93 7.44
N LEU A 58 11.64 -1.86 7.96
CA LEU A 58 11.98 -0.49 7.61
C LEU A 58 12.71 0.24 8.73
N LYS A 59 13.93 0.68 8.45
CA LYS A 59 14.69 1.60 9.27
C LYS A 59 14.49 3.03 8.75
N VAL A 60 13.67 3.80 9.45
CA VAL A 60 13.59 5.26 9.22
C VAL A 60 14.85 5.89 9.82
N VAL A 61 15.71 6.47 8.97
CA VAL A 61 16.96 7.12 9.39
C VAL A 61 16.68 8.58 9.77
N ASN A 62 15.95 9.28 8.91
CA ASN A 62 15.45 10.65 9.13
C ASN A 62 14.08 10.84 8.44
N GLY A 63 13.48 12.02 8.62
CA GLY A 63 12.16 12.33 8.08
C GLY A 63 10.98 11.70 8.82
N CYS A 64 9.84 11.61 8.15
CA CYS A 64 8.63 11.03 8.69
C CYS A 64 8.73 9.50 8.86
N VAL A 65 8.06 8.97 9.87
CA VAL A 65 7.74 7.53 9.91
C VAL A 65 6.55 7.23 8.99
N PRO A 66 6.29 5.95 8.63
CA PRO A 66 5.11 5.60 7.84
C PRO A 66 3.79 5.94 8.53
N PHE A 67 2.76 6.27 7.75
CA PHE A 67 1.38 6.50 8.19
C PHE A 67 0.39 5.71 7.31
N PRO A 68 -0.83 5.45 7.80
CA PRO A 68 -1.92 5.01 6.94
C PRO A 68 -2.28 6.11 5.92
N ALA A 69 -2.28 5.76 4.63
CA ALA A 69 -2.65 6.67 3.56
C ALA A 69 -4.18 6.75 3.34
N VAL A 70 -4.90 5.71 3.77
CA VAL A 70 -6.34 5.55 3.53
C VAL A 70 -6.96 4.72 4.66
N ASP A 71 -8.21 5.00 5.02
CA ASP A 71 -8.99 4.21 5.97
C ASP A 71 -10.02 3.29 5.29
N ALA A 72 -10.77 2.52 6.09
CA ALA A 72 -11.76 1.56 5.57
C ALA A 72 -12.95 2.21 4.83
N GLN A 73 -13.24 3.48 5.13
CA GLN A 73 -14.29 4.28 4.47
C GLN A 73 -13.76 4.93 3.18
N GLY A 74 -12.45 4.84 2.93
CA GLY A 74 -11.78 5.46 1.81
C GLY A 74 -11.57 6.96 1.98
N ASN A 75 -11.50 7.46 3.22
CA ASN A 75 -10.91 8.77 3.47
C ASN A 75 -9.39 8.66 3.28
N THR A 76 -8.77 9.67 2.70
CA THR A 76 -7.32 9.68 2.46
C THR A 76 -6.59 10.63 3.40
N ASN A 77 -5.32 10.31 3.65
CA ASN A 77 -4.43 11.13 4.43
C ASN A 77 -4.14 12.44 3.69
N ALA A 78 -4.48 13.58 4.30
CA ALA A 78 -4.25 14.89 3.71
C ALA A 78 -2.77 15.29 3.67
N GLY A 79 -1.88 14.52 4.29
CA GLY A 79 -0.45 14.80 4.36
C GLY A 79 -0.14 16.02 5.24
N LEU A 80 1.12 16.43 5.22
CA LEU A 80 1.62 17.62 5.92
C LEU A 80 2.26 18.59 4.91
N ASN A 81 2.21 19.88 5.22
CA ASN A 81 3.03 20.83 4.47
C ASN A 81 4.52 20.56 4.77
N PRO A 82 5.42 20.61 3.77
CA PRO A 82 6.85 20.50 3.98
C PRO A 82 7.38 21.81 4.57
N THR A 83 7.05 22.02 5.85
CA THR A 83 7.52 23.15 6.66
C THR A 83 7.87 22.67 8.06
N GLY A 84 8.85 23.34 8.66
CA GLY A 84 9.25 23.06 10.04
C GLY A 84 10.32 21.97 10.10
N PRO A 85 10.42 21.23 11.22
CA PRO A 85 11.32 20.09 11.30
C PRO A 85 10.93 19.02 10.26
N THR A 86 11.93 18.34 9.70
CA THR A 86 11.77 17.31 8.66
C THR A 86 10.87 16.14 9.11
N ASN A 87 10.85 15.86 10.42
CA ASN A 87 9.96 14.87 11.05
C ASN A 87 8.86 15.50 11.93
N GLY A 88 8.65 16.81 11.81
CA GLY A 88 7.63 17.56 12.55
C GLY A 88 6.23 17.03 12.23
N ASP A 89 5.44 16.77 13.28
CA ASP A 89 4.09 16.22 13.22
C ASP A 89 3.96 14.83 12.54
N CYS A 90 5.08 14.17 12.26
CA CYS A 90 5.11 12.84 11.63
C CYS A 90 6.21 11.92 12.19
N SER A 91 6.64 12.14 13.44
CA SER A 91 7.70 11.33 14.09
C SER A 91 7.19 10.07 14.78
N SER A 92 5.88 9.88 14.89
CA SER A 92 5.26 8.74 15.55
C SER A 92 3.94 8.35 14.89
N SER A 93 3.80 7.06 14.59
CA SER A 93 2.59 6.43 14.08
C SER A 93 2.75 4.92 14.20
N PRO A 94 1.66 4.14 14.38
CA PRO A 94 1.70 2.69 14.17
C PRO A 94 2.15 2.33 12.73
N GLY A 95 1.96 3.27 11.80
CA GLY A 95 2.23 3.11 10.39
C GLY A 95 1.30 2.14 9.68
N GLN A 96 1.58 1.95 8.39
CA GLN A 96 0.94 0.95 7.55
C GLN A 96 1.95 0.58 6.46
N ILE A 97 1.96 -0.69 6.07
CA ILE A 97 2.64 -1.15 4.85
C ILE A 97 1.61 -1.83 3.94
N TYR A 98 1.65 -1.47 2.66
CA TYR A 98 0.77 -2.00 1.62
C TYR A 98 1.55 -3.02 0.79
N VAL A 99 0.91 -4.08 0.31
CA VAL A 99 1.53 -5.03 -0.61
C VAL A 99 0.62 -5.38 -1.76
N ARG A 100 1.23 -5.53 -2.94
CA ARG A 100 0.59 -6.12 -4.12
C ARG A 100 1.60 -6.92 -4.90
N SER A 101 1.19 -8.10 -5.38
CA SER A 101 2.03 -8.89 -6.27
C SER A 101 1.75 -8.62 -7.74
N GLY A 102 2.74 -8.85 -8.58
CA GLY A 102 2.58 -8.90 -10.03
C GLY A 102 3.63 -9.82 -10.67
N THR A 103 3.62 -9.87 -11.99
CA THR A 103 4.62 -10.59 -12.77
C THR A 103 5.13 -9.71 -13.89
N SER A 104 6.44 -9.72 -14.12
CA SER A 104 7.08 -9.05 -15.25
C SER A 104 8.40 -9.77 -15.57
N GLY A 105 8.80 -9.77 -16.84
CA GLY A 105 10.01 -10.48 -17.28
C GLY A 105 10.05 -11.99 -17.01
N GLY A 106 8.90 -12.63 -16.78
CA GLY A 106 8.82 -14.05 -16.41
C GLY A 106 9.05 -14.35 -14.92
N HIS A 107 9.23 -13.31 -14.10
CA HIS A 107 9.42 -13.43 -12.65
C HIS A 107 8.19 -12.96 -11.89
N PHE A 108 8.01 -13.49 -10.68
CA PHE A 108 6.98 -13.06 -9.74
C PHE A 108 7.58 -12.02 -8.79
N ALA A 109 6.82 -10.99 -8.45
CA ALA A 109 7.27 -9.89 -7.63
C ALA A 109 6.27 -9.53 -6.55
N LEU A 110 6.78 -9.05 -5.43
CA LEU A 110 6.01 -8.39 -4.38
C LEU A 110 6.45 -6.94 -4.30
N LEU A 111 5.53 -5.99 -4.51
CA LEU A 111 5.78 -4.58 -4.25
C LEU A 111 5.20 -4.24 -2.89
N TYR A 112 6.07 -3.97 -1.93
CA TYR A 112 5.71 -3.42 -0.63
C TYR A 112 5.87 -1.91 -0.65
N SER A 113 4.96 -1.16 -0.03
CA SER A 113 4.98 0.29 -0.09
C SER A 113 4.51 0.94 1.21
N TRP A 114 5.10 2.09 1.51
CA TRP A 114 4.79 2.94 2.64
C TRP A 114 4.38 4.31 2.16
N TYR A 115 3.54 4.95 2.96
CA TYR A 115 3.17 6.34 2.78
C TYR A 115 3.71 7.17 3.94
N MET A 116 4.31 8.30 3.62
CA MET A 116 4.77 9.30 4.58
C MET A 116 3.96 10.59 4.36
N PRO A 117 3.55 11.34 5.41
CA PRO A 117 2.71 12.52 5.24
C PRO A 117 3.38 13.67 4.46
N LYS A 118 4.71 13.74 4.44
CA LYS A 118 5.53 14.69 3.68
C LYS A 118 6.91 14.10 3.42
N ASP A 119 7.53 14.54 2.34
CA ASP A 119 8.96 14.47 2.09
C ASP A 119 9.54 15.87 2.31
N GLU A 120 10.48 15.99 3.24
CA GLU A 120 11.13 17.26 3.56
C GLU A 120 12.58 17.02 3.97
N PRO A 121 13.55 17.05 3.04
CA PRO A 121 14.97 16.91 3.38
C PRO A 121 15.48 18.07 4.25
N ILE A 122 14.92 19.27 4.07
CA ILE A 122 15.19 20.48 4.86
C ILE A 122 13.95 21.37 4.90
N SER A 123 13.79 22.11 6.00
CA SER A 123 12.63 22.99 6.23
C SER A 123 12.25 23.81 5.00
N GLY A 124 11.03 23.61 4.48
CA GLY A 124 10.50 24.38 3.35
C GLY A 124 10.85 23.86 1.95
N LEU A 125 11.66 22.81 1.82
CA LEU A 125 11.99 22.14 0.56
C LEU A 125 11.54 20.68 0.61
N GLY A 126 10.95 20.20 -0.49
CA GLY A 126 10.34 18.88 -0.61
C GLY A 126 8.87 18.99 -1.02
N HIS A 127 8.05 18.01 -0.64
CA HIS A 127 6.64 17.96 -1.02
C HIS A 127 5.74 17.36 0.06
N ARG A 128 4.46 17.75 0.00
CA ARG A 128 3.39 17.09 0.73
C ARG A 128 3.17 15.70 0.12
N HIS A 129 2.91 14.72 0.99
CA HIS A 129 2.82 13.29 0.66
C HIS A 129 4.14 12.71 0.21
N ASP A 130 4.31 11.43 0.50
CA ASP A 130 5.38 10.63 -0.07
C ASP A 130 4.95 9.17 -0.14
N TRP A 131 5.35 8.51 -1.22
CA TRP A 131 5.03 7.11 -1.52
C TRP A 131 6.29 6.43 -2.00
N GLU A 132 6.79 5.54 -1.16
CA GLU A 132 8.01 4.80 -1.41
C GLU A 132 7.73 3.30 -1.29
N GLY A 133 8.64 2.46 -1.77
CA GLY A 133 8.48 1.03 -1.73
C GLY A 133 9.73 0.22 -1.99
N VAL A 134 9.54 -1.09 -1.96
CA VAL A 134 10.55 -2.07 -2.32
C VAL A 134 9.88 -3.18 -3.13
N ILE A 135 10.51 -3.52 -4.25
CA ILE A 135 10.15 -4.70 -5.04
C ILE A 135 11.06 -5.85 -4.63
N VAL A 136 10.46 -6.97 -4.26
CA VAL A 136 11.15 -8.23 -3.98
C VAL A 136 10.83 -9.19 -5.11
N TRP A 137 11.84 -9.48 -5.93
CA TRP A 137 11.74 -10.44 -7.03
C TRP A 137 11.94 -11.86 -6.52
N LEU A 138 11.06 -12.77 -6.93
CA LEU A 138 11.02 -14.14 -6.45
C LEU A 138 11.10 -15.14 -7.60
N SER A 139 11.85 -16.22 -7.39
CA SER A 139 11.95 -17.34 -8.33
C SER A 139 10.67 -18.18 -8.41
N SER A 140 9.88 -18.19 -7.34
CA SER A 140 8.63 -18.91 -7.22
C SER A 140 7.60 -18.08 -6.43
N SER A 141 6.36 -18.10 -6.90
CA SER A 141 5.23 -17.42 -6.26
C SER A 141 4.68 -18.16 -5.04
N THR A 142 5.27 -19.29 -4.64
CA THR A 142 4.75 -20.14 -3.55
C THR A 142 5.76 -20.50 -2.49
N SER A 143 7.05 -20.24 -2.72
CA SER A 143 8.10 -20.50 -1.73
C SER A 143 8.17 -19.36 -0.71
N THR A 144 8.58 -19.68 0.51
CA THR A 144 8.78 -18.75 1.62
C THR A 144 10.20 -18.86 2.18
N THR A 145 11.18 -19.31 1.39
CA THR A 145 12.59 -19.42 1.78
C THR A 145 13.38 -18.18 1.33
N ALA A 146 14.50 -17.89 2.01
CA ALA A 146 15.39 -16.78 1.63
C ALA A 146 15.99 -16.99 0.22
N SER A 147 16.33 -18.23 -0.14
CA SER A 147 16.86 -18.59 -1.46
C SER A 147 15.88 -18.38 -2.62
N ASN A 148 14.62 -18.07 -2.33
CA ASN A 148 13.63 -17.72 -3.35
C ASN A 148 13.82 -16.28 -3.86
N ILE A 149 14.48 -15.41 -3.10
CA ILE A 149 14.69 -14.01 -3.45
C ILE A 149 15.76 -13.93 -4.53
N LEU A 150 15.40 -13.35 -5.66
CA LEU A 150 16.28 -13.12 -6.80
C LEU A 150 16.95 -11.75 -6.73
N ALA A 151 16.17 -10.73 -6.34
CA ALA A 151 16.65 -9.37 -6.17
C ALA A 151 15.74 -8.58 -5.22
N VAL A 152 16.30 -7.54 -4.64
CA VAL A 152 15.59 -6.53 -3.85
C VAL A 152 15.86 -5.17 -4.47
N CYS A 153 14.80 -4.44 -4.81
CA CYS A 153 14.87 -3.14 -5.47
C CYS A 153 14.13 -2.11 -4.62
N PRO A 154 14.82 -1.33 -3.77
CA PRO A 154 14.25 -0.16 -3.12
C PRO A 154 13.97 0.94 -4.16
N SER A 155 12.90 1.70 -4.00
CA SER A 155 12.63 2.88 -4.85
C SER A 155 13.56 4.05 -4.51
N ALA A 156 13.97 4.79 -5.53
CA ALA A 156 14.76 6.00 -5.38
C ALA A 156 14.43 6.98 -6.51
N HIS A 157 13.79 8.10 -6.17
CA HIS A 157 13.56 9.25 -7.06
C HIS A 157 12.93 8.88 -8.43
N GLY A 158 11.93 7.99 -8.40
CA GLY A 158 11.22 7.49 -9.59
C GLY A 158 11.87 6.28 -10.28
N GLY A 159 13.03 5.83 -9.80
CA GLY A 159 13.70 4.60 -10.20
C GLY A 159 13.65 3.51 -9.13
N TRP A 160 14.37 2.42 -9.40
CA TRP A 160 14.46 1.24 -8.54
C TRP A 160 15.90 0.73 -8.49
N ASP A 161 16.55 0.81 -7.33
CA ASP A 161 17.94 0.45 -7.14
C ASP A 161 18.08 -1.05 -6.83
N CYS A 162 17.92 -1.86 -7.87
CA CYS A 162 17.94 -3.32 -7.75
C CYS A 162 19.31 -3.89 -7.36
N SER A 163 19.30 -4.88 -6.47
CA SER A 163 20.49 -5.66 -6.11
C SER A 163 20.18 -7.15 -6.01
N THR A 164 21.08 -7.98 -6.53
CA THR A 164 21.01 -9.45 -6.46
C THR A 164 21.81 -10.06 -5.30
N ASP A 165 22.75 -9.31 -4.73
CA ASP A 165 23.73 -9.79 -3.74
C ASP A 165 24.06 -8.80 -2.61
N GLY A 166 23.68 -7.53 -2.76
CA GLY A 166 23.97 -6.45 -1.80
C GLY A 166 22.89 -6.26 -0.73
N PHE A 167 21.76 -6.96 -0.81
CA PHE A 167 20.70 -6.85 0.18
C PHE A 167 20.96 -7.73 1.40
N SER A 168 20.52 -7.26 2.56
CA SER A 168 20.55 -8.03 3.81
C SER A 168 19.15 -8.50 4.20
N LEU A 169 19.08 -9.65 4.87
CA LEU A 169 17.83 -10.23 5.36
C LEU A 169 17.88 -10.44 6.88
N THR A 170 16.73 -10.31 7.53
CA THR A 170 16.47 -10.97 8.81
C THR A 170 15.48 -12.11 8.57
N GLY A 171 15.93 -13.36 8.68
CA GLY A 171 15.17 -14.51 8.18
C GLY A 171 14.96 -14.42 6.67
N THR A 172 13.72 -14.14 6.25
CA THR A 172 13.34 -13.95 4.84
C THR A 172 12.94 -12.52 4.50
N SER A 173 12.99 -11.62 5.48
CA SER A 173 12.56 -10.23 5.34
C SER A 173 13.73 -9.34 4.91
N PRO A 174 13.64 -8.62 3.78
CA PRO A 174 14.62 -7.61 3.41
C PRO A 174 14.74 -6.49 4.44
N LEU A 175 15.97 -6.01 4.65
CA LEU A 175 16.27 -4.86 5.49
C LEU A 175 16.38 -3.61 4.63
N ILE A 176 15.42 -2.70 4.80
CA ILE A 176 15.29 -1.47 4.02
C ILE A 176 15.45 -0.27 4.95
N GLN A 177 16.09 0.78 4.46
CA GLN A 177 16.11 2.08 5.11
C GLN A 177 15.35 3.13 4.30
N TYR A 178 14.84 4.14 4.98
CA TYR A 178 14.29 5.37 4.39
C TYR A 178 15.11 6.54 4.91
N GLU A 179 15.72 7.29 3.99
CA GLU A 179 16.67 8.35 4.29
C GLU A 179 16.67 9.41 3.19
N SER A 180 16.82 10.67 3.58
CA SER A 180 17.27 11.75 2.70
C SER A 180 18.72 12.12 3.03
N ILE A 181 19.52 12.30 1.99
CA ILE A 181 20.85 12.93 2.07
C ILE A 181 20.80 14.17 1.16
N PHE A 182 20.83 15.35 1.76
CA PHE A 182 20.80 16.62 1.04
C PHE A 182 21.90 16.67 -0.05
N PRO A 183 21.58 17.11 -1.28
CA PRO A 183 20.42 17.89 -1.70
C PRO A 183 19.21 17.09 -2.22
N LEU A 184 19.20 15.76 -2.08
CA LEU A 184 18.10 14.93 -2.55
C LEU A 184 17.00 14.81 -1.48
N ASP A 185 15.77 14.64 -1.96
CA ASP A 185 14.60 14.23 -1.17
C ASP A 185 14.81 12.80 -0.60
N HIS A 186 13.82 12.21 0.07
CA HIS A 186 14.00 10.87 0.63
C HIS A 186 13.97 9.80 -0.48
N ALA A 187 14.57 8.65 -0.16
CA ALA A 187 14.52 7.44 -0.96
C ALA A 187 14.59 6.21 -0.05
N MET A 188 14.21 5.06 -0.61
CA MET A 188 14.48 3.77 0.01
C MET A 188 15.90 3.30 -0.33
N GLY A 189 16.49 2.52 0.56
CA GLY A 189 17.82 1.96 0.37
C GLY A 189 17.99 0.62 1.07
N LEU A 190 19.03 -0.12 0.69
CA LEU A 190 19.42 -1.33 1.40
C LEU A 190 20.19 -0.96 2.68
N THR A 191 19.99 -1.73 3.73
CA THR A 191 20.70 -1.52 5.00
C THR A 191 21.02 -2.84 5.69
N THR A 192 21.93 -2.81 6.67
CA THR A 192 22.18 -3.94 7.57
C THR A 192 21.48 -3.76 8.92
N ALA A 193 20.91 -2.59 9.18
CA ALA A 193 20.21 -2.29 10.42
C ALA A 193 18.80 -2.90 10.41
N VAL A 194 18.44 -3.65 11.45
CA VAL A 194 17.07 -4.14 11.61
C VAL A 194 16.16 -2.99 12.05
N GLY A 195 15.25 -2.61 11.16
CA GLY A 195 14.20 -1.63 11.41
C GLY A 195 12.93 -2.23 12.04
N GLY A 196 11.88 -1.41 12.08
CA GLY A 196 10.55 -1.83 12.56
C GLY A 196 9.70 -2.47 11.46
N THR A 197 8.59 -3.08 11.86
CA THR A 197 7.52 -3.51 10.95
C THR A 197 6.25 -2.70 11.22
N GLN A 198 5.35 -2.68 10.24
CA GLN A 198 4.04 -2.04 10.31
C GLN A 198 2.97 -3.10 10.02
N PRO A 199 1.71 -2.89 10.41
CA PRO A 199 0.61 -3.75 9.99
C PRO A 199 0.58 -3.85 8.45
N LEU A 200 0.68 -5.06 7.90
CA LEU A 200 0.65 -5.31 6.46
C LEU A 200 -0.77 -5.46 5.96
N ILE A 201 -1.17 -4.67 4.96
CA ILE A 201 -2.45 -4.82 4.27
C ILE A 201 -2.22 -5.12 2.79
N ALA A 202 -2.74 -6.26 2.32
CA ALA A 202 -2.71 -6.61 0.90
C ALA A 202 -3.74 -5.78 0.12
N TRP A 203 -3.41 -5.43 -1.12
CA TRP A 203 -4.33 -4.75 -2.03
C TRP A 203 -5.68 -5.46 -2.12
N GLU A 204 -5.66 -6.78 -2.28
CA GLU A 204 -6.85 -7.64 -2.40
C GLU A 204 -7.66 -7.73 -1.11
N SER A 205 -7.06 -7.37 0.04
CA SER A 205 -7.69 -7.33 1.35
C SER A 205 -8.26 -5.95 1.70
N LEU A 206 -7.98 -4.91 0.91
CA LEU A 206 -8.52 -3.57 1.15
C LEU A 206 -10.04 -3.54 0.85
N PRO A 207 -10.84 -2.84 1.66
CA PRO A 207 -12.22 -2.53 1.29
C PRO A 207 -12.28 -1.82 -0.07
N ALA A 208 -13.32 -2.08 -0.85
CA ALA A 208 -13.51 -1.46 -2.16
C ALA A 208 -13.46 0.08 -2.09
N ALA A 209 -13.91 0.66 -0.97
CA ALA A 209 -13.82 2.08 -0.72
C ALA A 209 -12.36 2.56 -0.64
N ALA A 210 -11.49 1.86 0.08
CA ALA A 210 -10.07 2.20 0.17
C ALA A 210 -9.35 2.01 -1.17
N GLN A 211 -9.63 0.92 -1.90
CA GLN A 211 -9.08 0.69 -3.24
C GLN A 211 -9.45 1.84 -4.19
N THR A 212 -10.74 2.23 -4.21
CA THR A 212 -11.22 3.35 -5.03
C THR A 212 -10.48 4.64 -4.69
N ALA A 213 -10.36 4.96 -3.40
CA ALA A 213 -9.67 6.16 -2.95
C ALA A 213 -8.19 6.17 -3.36
N LEU A 214 -7.46 5.06 -3.18
CA LEU A 214 -6.08 4.96 -3.66
C LEU A 214 -5.96 5.10 -5.17
N LEU A 215 -6.94 4.59 -5.94
CA LEU A 215 -6.94 4.75 -7.40
C LEU A 215 -7.15 6.21 -7.81
N THR A 216 -8.09 6.92 -7.18
CA THR A 216 -8.57 8.22 -7.68
C THR A 216 -7.97 9.44 -7.00
N THR A 217 -7.43 9.31 -5.79
CA THR A 217 -6.85 10.45 -5.07
C THR A 217 -5.56 10.91 -5.74
N ASP A 218 -5.45 12.22 -5.89
CA ASP A 218 -4.24 12.93 -6.28
C ASP A 218 -3.40 13.21 -5.02
N PHE A 219 -2.22 12.58 -4.95
CA PHE A 219 -1.23 12.78 -3.88
C PHE A 219 -0.14 13.77 -4.30
N GLY A 220 -0.40 14.63 -5.29
CA GLY A 220 0.52 15.65 -5.76
C GLY A 220 1.75 15.05 -6.43
N ALA A 221 2.93 15.28 -5.85
CA ALA A 221 4.18 14.75 -6.38
C ALA A 221 4.34 13.23 -6.14
N ALA A 222 3.66 12.69 -5.10
CA ALA A 222 3.75 11.30 -4.73
C ALA A 222 2.76 10.44 -5.55
N ILE A 223 3.21 9.26 -5.99
CA ILE A 223 2.41 8.36 -6.83
C ILE A 223 2.27 7.01 -6.12
N VAL A 224 1.04 6.55 -5.90
CA VAL A 224 0.80 5.21 -5.33
C VAL A 224 1.41 4.15 -6.27
N PRO A 225 2.40 3.36 -5.82
CA PRO A 225 3.24 2.57 -6.75
C PRO A 225 2.63 1.22 -7.14
N PHE A 226 1.46 0.88 -6.60
CA PHE A 226 0.81 -0.43 -6.74
C PHE A 226 -0.63 -0.36 -7.28
N LYS A 227 -1.01 0.73 -7.96
CA LYS A 227 -2.23 0.75 -8.82
C LYS A 227 -1.99 -0.16 -10.02
N ASP A 228 -3.01 -0.46 -10.80
CA ASP A 228 -2.88 -1.40 -11.94
C ASP A 228 -1.76 -0.95 -12.92
N ASP A 229 -1.83 0.30 -13.39
CA ASP A 229 -0.85 0.83 -14.35
C ASP A 229 0.52 1.05 -13.70
N THR A 230 0.56 1.59 -12.47
CA THR A 230 1.83 1.90 -11.79
C THR A 230 2.55 0.63 -11.35
N LEU A 231 1.84 -0.41 -10.93
CA LEU A 231 2.44 -1.72 -10.64
C LEU A 231 3.11 -2.28 -11.90
N VAL A 232 2.41 -2.30 -13.03
CA VAL A 232 2.96 -2.82 -14.29
C VAL A 232 4.20 -2.03 -14.72
N SER A 233 4.13 -0.68 -14.70
CA SER A 233 5.27 0.15 -15.08
C SER A 233 6.46 -0.01 -14.13
N ASN A 234 6.22 -0.06 -12.82
CA ASN A 234 7.26 -0.20 -11.82
C ASN A 234 7.96 -1.56 -11.92
N LEU A 235 7.20 -2.65 -12.08
CA LEU A 235 7.78 -3.98 -12.27
C LEU A 235 8.51 -4.12 -13.62
N ALA A 236 8.16 -3.33 -14.64
CA ALA A 236 8.90 -3.31 -15.90
C ALA A 236 10.21 -2.50 -15.78
N ALA A 237 10.23 -1.46 -14.93
CA ALA A 237 11.39 -0.61 -14.70
C ALA A 237 12.42 -1.23 -13.74
N ALA A 238 11.97 -2.03 -12.76
CA ALA A 238 12.82 -2.63 -11.74
C ALA A 238 13.53 -3.91 -12.22
N THR A 239 14.43 -3.79 -13.18
CA THR A 239 15.20 -4.93 -13.73
C THR A 239 16.49 -5.19 -12.96
N PHE A 240 16.94 -6.45 -12.89
CA PHE A 240 18.14 -6.91 -12.18
C PHE A 240 18.90 -7.98 -12.98
#